data_AF-A0A7J3X7Y5-F1
#
_entry.id   AF-A0A7J3X7Y5-F1
#
_cell.length_a   1.000
_cell.length_b   1.000
_cell.length_c   1.000
_cell.angle_alpha   90.00
_cell.angle_beta   90.00
_cell.angle_gamma   90.00
#
_symmetry.space_group_name_H-M   'P 1'
#
loop_
_entity.id
_entity.type
_entity.pdbx_description
1 polymer ?
#
loop_
_entity_poly.entity_id
_entity_poly.type
_entity_poly.pdbx_seq_one_letter_code
_entity_poly.pdbx_strand_id
1 'polypeptide(L)'
;MSSEQRGEVLCPSCGLPARILRRLKPGNALVLEYYCLQHGFLKAEEVRVRLPARKLTEGGLYVAFEGIDGSGKTTHSSILRDYLRAHGYEVVLVREPWVSAIKEFLYKHDVDPDAETYLFAADRIILQKEVVLPSLEQGKLVISDRSVFASLAYQVVRGVDEEFVLAVNRSIRFPDLVILLDLPVEEALRRLSARGQLSRFEELGFIERVRARYLELAETYRDRFAVVDASQPVEEVHRRVVERLRARYGIPAK
;
A
#
# COMPACT_ATOMS: atom_id res chain seq x y z
N MET A 1 -20.05 -1.30 14.37
CA MET A 1 -21.48 -1.64 14.27
C MET A 1 -21.74 -2.43 12.99
N SER A 2 -21.49 -3.74 13.03
CA SER A 2 -21.95 -4.65 11.96
C SER A 2 -23.41 -4.34 11.56
N SER A 3 -23.83 -4.74 10.37
CA SER A 3 -25.24 -4.61 9.92
C SER A 3 -26.26 -5.19 10.91
N GLU A 4 -25.81 -5.96 11.90
CA GLU A 4 -26.59 -6.59 12.97
C GLU A 4 -26.88 -5.67 14.18
N GLN A 5 -26.32 -4.46 14.25
CA GLN A 5 -26.58 -3.52 15.35
C GLN A 5 -27.54 -2.37 15.01
N ARG A 6 -28.18 -2.40 13.84
CA ARG A 6 -29.24 -1.43 13.52
C ARG A 6 -30.54 -1.95 14.10
N GLY A 7 -31.12 -1.22 15.06
CA GLY A 7 -32.43 -1.54 15.61
C GLY A 7 -33.48 -1.72 14.52
N GLU A 8 -34.46 -2.58 14.79
CA GLU A 8 -35.57 -2.83 13.89
C GLU A 8 -36.33 -1.52 13.59
N VAL A 9 -36.50 -1.18 12.31
CA VAL A 9 -37.28 -0.01 11.89
C VAL A 9 -38.73 -0.44 11.76
N LEU A 10 -39.62 0.13 12.57
CA LEU A 10 -41.06 -0.13 12.53
C LEU A 10 -41.80 0.93 11.72
N CYS A 11 -42.87 0.52 11.04
CA CYS A 11 -43.78 1.45 10.37
C CYS A 11 -44.54 2.29 11.41
N PRO A 12 -44.57 3.63 11.31
CA PRO A 12 -45.29 4.47 12.26
C PRO A 12 -46.82 4.31 12.18
N SER A 13 -47.35 3.82 11.05
CA SER A 13 -48.79 3.68 10.84
C SER A 13 -49.37 2.37 11.37
N CYS A 14 -48.66 1.24 11.25
CA CYS A 14 -49.17 -0.07 11.66
C CYS A 14 -48.25 -0.86 12.61
N GLY A 15 -47.10 -0.32 12.98
CA GLY A 15 -46.15 -0.98 13.89
C GLY A 15 -45.43 -2.19 13.29
N LEU A 16 -45.71 -2.59 12.05
CA LEU A 16 -45.04 -3.73 11.42
C LEU A 16 -43.59 -3.40 11.03
N PRO A 17 -42.67 -4.38 11.06
CA PRO A 17 -41.28 -4.19 10.63
C PRO A 17 -41.16 -3.77 9.16
N ALA A 18 -40.25 -2.84 8.90
CA ALA A 18 -39.92 -2.38 7.56
C ALA A 18 -39.01 -3.39 6.83
N ARG A 19 -39.27 -3.62 5.54
CA ARG A 19 -38.32 -4.26 4.63
C ARG A 19 -37.26 -3.27 4.19
N ILE A 20 -36.03 -3.75 4.08
CA ILE A 20 -34.88 -2.92 3.67
C ILE A 20 -34.48 -3.30 2.24
N LEU A 21 -34.57 -2.34 1.32
CA LEU A 21 -33.95 -2.42 0.00
C LEU A 21 -32.58 -1.74 0.05
N ARG A 22 -31.58 -2.40 -0.52
CA ARG A 22 -30.20 -1.91 -0.57
C ARG A 22 -29.87 -1.56 -2.02
N ARG A 23 -29.55 -0.29 -2.28
CA ARG A 23 -29.12 0.18 -3.60
C ARG A 23 -27.72 0.74 -3.51
N LEU A 24 -26.81 0.22 -4.33
CA LEU A 24 -25.50 0.82 -4.50
C LEU A 24 -25.65 2.07 -5.35
N LYS A 25 -25.11 3.20 -4.89
CA LYS A 25 -24.88 4.36 -5.75
C LYS A 25 -23.43 4.31 -6.25
N PRO A 26 -23.13 4.86 -7.45
CA PRO A 26 -21.75 5.12 -7.83
C PRO A 26 -21.00 5.86 -6.69
N GLY A 27 -19.82 5.37 -6.32
CA GLY A 27 -19.05 5.85 -5.16
C GLY A 27 -19.12 4.93 -3.94
N ASN A 28 -18.91 5.51 -2.74
CA ASN A 28 -18.75 4.75 -1.48
C ASN A 28 -20.05 4.62 -0.66
N ALA A 29 -21.19 4.91 -1.29
CA ALA A 29 -22.49 5.05 -0.65
C ALA A 29 -23.43 3.87 -0.99
N LEU A 30 -23.97 3.26 0.04
CA LEU A 30 -25.11 2.35 -0.04
C LEU A 30 -26.33 3.10 0.46
N VAL A 31 -27.40 3.17 -0.33
CA VAL A 31 -28.68 3.69 0.16
C VAL A 31 -29.49 2.54 0.70
N LEU A 32 -29.95 2.69 1.95
CA LEU A 32 -30.93 1.82 2.57
C LEU A 32 -32.29 2.49 2.47
N GLU A 33 -33.19 1.92 1.68
CA GLU A 33 -34.58 2.35 1.59
C GLU A 33 -35.46 1.42 2.42
N TYR A 34 -36.28 1.98 3.32
CA TYR A 34 -37.13 1.24 4.23
C TYR A 34 -38.58 1.31 3.74
N TYR A 35 -39.25 0.16 3.63
CA TYR A 35 -40.61 0.03 3.13
C TYR A 35 -41.51 -0.77 4.08
N CYS A 36 -42.71 -0.28 4.33
CA CYS A 36 -43.82 -1.08 4.87
C CYS A 36 -44.55 -1.77 3.71
N LEU A 37 -44.91 -3.05 3.87
CA LEU A 37 -45.67 -3.78 2.84
C LEU A 37 -47.08 -3.22 2.61
N GLN A 38 -47.62 -2.50 3.59
CA GLN A 38 -48.96 -1.92 3.54
C GLN A 38 -48.93 -0.42 3.22
N HIS A 39 -47.93 0.31 3.73
CA HIS A 39 -47.89 1.78 3.67
C HIS A 39 -46.78 2.34 2.76
N GLY A 40 -46.02 1.47 2.08
CA GLY A 40 -45.02 1.87 1.10
C GLY A 40 -43.73 2.44 1.72
N PHE A 41 -43.12 3.40 1.04
CA PHE A 41 -41.84 3.99 1.44
C PHE A 41 -41.95 4.70 2.80
N LEU A 42 -40.98 4.45 3.67
CA LEU A 42 -40.92 5.03 5.01
C LEU A 42 -39.81 6.07 5.12
N LYS A 43 -38.58 5.69 4.78
CA LYS A 43 -37.40 6.56 4.80
C LYS A 43 -36.27 5.99 3.95
N ALA A 44 -35.29 6.83 3.63
CA ALA A 44 -34.02 6.42 3.08
C ALA A 44 -32.87 6.97 3.93
N GLU A 45 -31.80 6.21 4.07
CA GLU A 45 -30.56 6.70 4.67
C GLU A 45 -29.36 6.25 3.84
N GLU A 46 -28.38 7.13 3.73
CA GLU A 46 -27.11 6.82 3.08
C GLU A 46 -26.14 6.25 4.11
N VAL A 47 -25.51 5.14 3.76
CA VAL A 47 -24.59 4.43 4.64
C VAL A 47 -23.30 4.14 3.91
N ARG A 48 -22.18 4.35 4.60
CA ARG A 48 -20.89 3.89 4.11
C ARG A 48 -20.83 2.38 4.19
N VAL A 49 -20.39 1.75 3.11
CA VAL A 49 -20.19 0.30 3.07
C VAL A 49 -19.16 -0.08 4.13
N ARG A 50 -19.54 -0.99 5.04
CA ARG A 50 -18.60 -1.62 5.97
C ARG A 50 -17.91 -2.75 5.26
N LEU A 51 -16.61 -2.67 5.24
CA LEU A 51 -15.79 -3.59 4.48
C LEU A 51 -15.19 -4.62 5.44
N PRO A 52 -14.80 -5.81 4.97
CA PRO A 52 -14.35 -6.88 5.86
C PRO A 52 -13.22 -6.40 6.78
N ALA A 53 -13.43 -6.54 8.09
CA ALA A 53 -12.37 -6.33 9.06
C ALA A 53 -11.37 -7.49 8.94
N ARG A 54 -10.09 -7.18 8.76
CA ARG A 54 -9.02 -8.17 8.82
C ARG A 54 -8.27 -7.97 10.12
N LYS A 55 -7.99 -9.07 10.82
CA LYS A 55 -7.11 -9.03 11.99
C LYS A 55 -5.70 -8.70 11.48
N LEU A 56 -5.23 -7.51 11.80
CA LEU A 56 -3.83 -7.12 11.61
C LEU A 56 -3.07 -7.48 12.88
N THR A 57 -1.86 -8.00 12.74
CA THR A 57 -0.96 -8.23 13.87
C THR A 57 -0.22 -6.93 14.20
N GLU A 58 0.10 -6.71 15.48
CA GLU A 58 0.99 -5.64 15.95
C GLU A 58 2.44 -6.13 16.17
N GLY A 59 2.68 -7.44 16.12
CA GLY A 59 4.00 -8.05 16.34
C GLY A 59 4.95 -7.88 15.15
N GLY A 60 6.26 -8.04 15.39
CA GLY A 60 7.29 -7.95 14.34
C GLY A 60 7.51 -6.54 13.79
N LEU A 61 8.48 -6.40 12.88
CA LEU A 61 8.82 -5.14 12.24
C LEU A 61 8.68 -5.23 10.72
N TYR A 62 7.87 -4.35 10.13
CA TYR A 62 7.66 -4.27 8.69
C TYR A 62 8.34 -3.04 8.08
N VAL A 63 9.36 -3.26 7.24
CA VAL A 63 10.13 -2.23 6.54
C VAL A 63 9.87 -2.31 5.03
N ALA A 64 9.55 -1.18 4.38
CA ALA A 64 9.43 -1.09 2.94
C ALA A 64 10.53 -0.21 2.33
N PHE A 65 11.00 -0.55 1.14
CA PHE A 65 11.85 0.29 0.31
C PHE A 65 11.03 0.88 -0.83
N GLU A 66 11.08 2.19 -0.96
CA GLU A 66 10.37 2.97 -1.96
C GLU A 66 11.32 3.92 -2.71
N GLY A 67 10.86 4.44 -3.83
CA GLY A 67 11.62 5.34 -4.71
C GLY A 67 11.37 5.05 -6.19
N ILE A 68 11.82 5.95 -7.05
CA ILE A 68 11.71 5.79 -8.50
C ILE A 68 12.52 4.58 -9.02
N ASP A 69 12.27 4.15 -10.24
CA ASP A 69 13.09 3.09 -10.85
C ASP A 69 14.51 3.58 -11.10
N GLY A 70 15.50 2.69 -10.92
CA GLY A 70 16.90 3.09 -10.89
C GLY A 70 17.45 3.48 -9.51
N SER A 71 16.61 3.79 -8.52
CA SER A 71 17.03 4.20 -7.16
C SER A 71 17.79 3.13 -6.35
N GLY A 72 17.66 1.84 -6.70
CA GLY A 72 18.38 0.75 -6.04
C GLY A 72 17.58 0.01 -4.97
N LYS A 73 16.24 0.15 -4.94
CA LYS A 73 15.33 -0.54 -3.99
C LYS A 73 15.68 -2.02 -3.77
N THR A 74 15.69 -2.81 -4.85
CA THR A 74 15.98 -4.25 -4.81
C THR A 74 17.37 -4.56 -4.26
N THR A 75 18.36 -3.73 -4.57
CA THR A 75 19.73 -3.88 -4.10
C THR A 75 19.81 -3.62 -2.60
N HIS A 76 19.33 -2.46 -2.14
CA HIS A 76 19.42 -2.08 -0.73
C HIS A 76 18.53 -2.91 0.19
N SER A 77 17.37 -3.39 -0.29
CA SER A 77 16.53 -4.32 0.47
C SER A 77 17.23 -5.68 0.67
N SER A 78 17.94 -6.17 -0.35
CA SER A 78 18.74 -7.40 -0.26
C SER A 78 19.95 -7.24 0.67
N ILE A 79 20.67 -6.13 0.55
CA ILE A 79 21.82 -5.82 1.44
C ILE A 79 21.34 -5.72 2.89
N LEU A 80 20.23 -5.03 3.15
CA LEU A 80 19.68 -4.93 4.51
C LEU A 80 19.25 -6.30 5.05
N ARG A 81 18.61 -7.14 4.23
CA ARG A 81 18.26 -8.52 4.60
C ARG A 81 19.49 -9.30 5.05
N ASP A 82 20.55 -9.29 4.24
CA ASP A 82 21.76 -10.08 4.51
C ASP A 82 22.51 -9.55 5.73
N TYR A 83 22.59 -8.22 5.85
CA TYR A 83 23.10 -7.55 7.05
C TYR A 83 22.37 -8.02 8.31
N LEU A 84 21.04 -7.93 8.34
CA LEU A 84 20.25 -8.30 9.51
C LEU A 84 20.34 -9.80 9.83
N ARG A 85 20.34 -10.67 8.80
CA ARG A 85 20.55 -12.12 9.00
C ARG A 85 21.91 -12.43 9.62
N ALA A 86 22.97 -11.76 9.18
CA ALA A 86 24.30 -11.90 9.77
C ALA A 86 24.35 -11.44 11.24
N HIS A 87 23.39 -10.62 11.68
CA HIS A 87 23.25 -10.15 13.06
C HIS A 87 22.22 -10.95 13.88
N GLY A 88 21.75 -12.09 13.37
CA GLY A 88 20.89 -13.03 14.10
C GLY A 88 19.40 -12.75 14.00
N TYR A 89 18.96 -11.85 13.11
CA TYR A 89 17.54 -11.61 12.86
C TYR A 89 16.96 -12.61 11.86
N GLU A 90 15.75 -13.09 12.14
CA GLU A 90 14.94 -13.78 11.13
C GLU A 90 14.29 -12.75 10.19
N VAL A 91 14.72 -12.77 8.92
CA VAL A 91 14.30 -11.78 7.92
C VAL A 91 13.62 -12.45 6.73
N VAL A 92 12.44 -11.94 6.38
CA VAL A 92 11.68 -12.30 5.19
C VAL A 92 11.73 -11.12 4.21
N LEU A 93 12.24 -11.36 3.00
CA LEU A 93 12.26 -10.36 1.93
C LEU A 93 11.17 -10.70 0.92
N VAL A 94 10.29 -9.74 0.65
CA VAL A 94 9.20 -9.84 -0.33
C VAL A 94 9.29 -8.68 -1.33
N ARG A 95 8.55 -8.78 -2.43
CA ARG A 95 8.50 -7.75 -3.47
C ARG A 95 7.10 -7.69 -4.05
N GLU A 96 6.61 -6.48 -4.28
CA GLU A 96 5.36 -6.23 -4.99
C GLU A 96 5.64 -5.84 -6.47
N PRO A 97 4.84 -6.33 -7.44
CA PRO A 97 3.79 -7.34 -7.29
C PRO A 97 4.35 -8.73 -6.95
N TRP A 98 3.63 -9.47 -6.09
CA TRP A 98 3.99 -10.79 -5.55
C TRP A 98 3.57 -11.95 -6.46
N VAL A 99 2.33 -11.93 -6.93
CA VAL A 99 1.73 -13.00 -7.73
C VAL A 99 2.23 -12.90 -9.18
N SER A 100 2.95 -13.92 -9.65
CA SER A 100 3.54 -13.93 -11.01
C SER A 100 2.53 -13.62 -12.10
N ALA A 101 1.31 -14.20 -12.02
CA ALA A 101 0.26 -13.96 -13.00
C ALA A 101 -0.19 -12.49 -13.05
N ILE A 102 -0.33 -11.83 -11.89
CA ILE A 102 -0.69 -10.40 -11.82
C ILE A 102 0.45 -9.55 -12.38
N LYS A 103 1.68 -9.85 -11.95
CA LYS A 103 2.89 -9.18 -12.43
C LYS A 103 3.00 -9.26 -13.96
N GLU A 104 2.91 -10.47 -14.52
CA GLU A 104 2.97 -10.69 -15.97
C GLU A 104 1.85 -9.99 -16.73
N PHE A 105 0.64 -9.95 -16.16
CA PHE A 105 -0.50 -9.23 -16.75
C PHE A 105 -0.21 -7.73 -16.82
N LEU A 106 0.22 -7.11 -15.71
CA LEU A 106 0.55 -5.69 -15.65
C LEU A 106 1.69 -5.30 -16.61
N TYR A 107 2.64 -6.21 -16.87
CA TYR A 107 3.71 -5.97 -17.85
C TYR A 107 3.27 -6.07 -19.32
N LYS A 108 2.21 -6.83 -19.61
CA LYS A 108 1.79 -7.12 -20.99
C LYS A 108 0.65 -6.23 -21.48
N HIS A 109 -0.06 -5.58 -20.57
CA HIS A 109 -1.28 -4.85 -20.88
C HIS A 109 -1.16 -3.39 -20.44
N ASP A 110 -1.64 -2.49 -21.30
CA ASP A 110 -1.95 -1.13 -20.89
C ASP A 110 -3.31 -1.16 -20.18
N VAL A 111 -3.27 -0.99 -18.85
CA VAL A 111 -4.44 -1.11 -17.98
C VAL A 111 -4.86 0.28 -17.52
N ASP A 112 -6.18 0.50 -17.50
CA ASP A 112 -6.77 1.69 -16.89
C ASP A 112 -6.22 1.90 -15.47
N PRO A 113 -5.82 3.12 -15.07
CA PRO A 113 -5.20 3.37 -13.77
C PRO A 113 -6.04 2.91 -12.56
N ASP A 114 -7.38 2.98 -12.62
CA ASP A 114 -8.24 2.52 -11.54
C ASP A 114 -8.21 0.98 -11.45
N ALA A 115 -8.26 0.31 -12.60
CA ALA A 115 -8.15 -1.14 -12.68
C ALA A 115 -6.77 -1.64 -12.23
N GLU A 116 -5.69 -0.95 -12.60
CA GLU A 116 -4.35 -1.22 -12.10
C GLU A 116 -4.29 -1.10 -10.57
N THR A 117 -4.92 -0.07 -9.99
CA THR A 117 -5.00 0.11 -8.53
C THR A 117 -5.66 -1.09 -7.85
N TYR A 118 -6.75 -1.63 -8.41
CA TYR A 118 -7.37 -2.86 -7.90
C TYR A 118 -6.46 -4.08 -7.98
N LEU A 119 -5.71 -4.24 -9.08
CA LEU A 119 -4.79 -5.37 -9.27
C LEU A 119 -3.65 -5.33 -8.24
N PHE A 120 -3.02 -4.17 -8.03
CA PHE A 120 -2.01 -4.00 -6.98
C PHE A 120 -2.60 -4.22 -5.58
N ALA A 121 -3.81 -3.73 -5.30
CA ALA A 121 -4.46 -3.95 -4.01
C ALA A 121 -4.76 -5.44 -3.76
N ALA A 122 -5.24 -6.16 -4.78
CA ALA A 122 -5.51 -7.59 -4.70
C ALA A 122 -4.22 -8.40 -4.47
N ASP A 123 -3.17 -8.11 -5.24
CA ASP A 123 -1.85 -8.72 -5.09
C ASP A 123 -1.28 -8.54 -3.66
N ARG A 124 -1.30 -7.31 -3.17
CA ARG A 124 -0.83 -6.94 -1.83
C ARG A 124 -1.62 -7.64 -0.73
N ILE A 125 -2.92 -7.76 -0.90
CA ILE A 125 -3.81 -8.50 0.00
C ILE A 125 -3.41 -9.98 0.09
N ILE A 126 -3.07 -10.59 -1.05
CA ILE A 126 -2.61 -11.98 -1.12
C ILE A 126 -1.27 -12.12 -0.41
N LEU A 127 -0.30 -11.28 -0.79
CA LEU A 127 1.04 -11.23 -0.18
C LEU A 127 0.97 -11.10 1.35
N GLN A 128 0.11 -10.20 1.84
CA GLN A 128 0.02 -9.99 3.28
C GLN A 128 -0.59 -11.17 4.02
N LYS A 129 -1.63 -11.79 3.44
CA LYS A 129 -2.26 -12.97 4.04
C LYS A 129 -1.30 -14.16 4.07
N GLU A 130 -0.57 -14.39 2.98
CA GLU A 130 0.26 -15.59 2.82
C GLU A 130 1.60 -15.49 3.53
N VAL A 131 2.22 -14.29 3.55
CA VAL A 131 3.61 -14.14 3.97
C VAL A 131 3.78 -13.09 5.05
N VAL A 132 3.33 -11.85 4.83
CA VAL A 132 3.69 -10.72 5.70
C VAL A 132 3.10 -10.88 7.10
N LEU A 133 1.77 -11.04 7.22
CA LEU A 133 1.11 -11.12 8.53
C LEU A 133 1.55 -12.35 9.33
N PRO A 134 1.61 -13.58 8.76
CA PRO A 134 2.12 -14.73 9.50
C PRO A 134 3.58 -14.57 9.96
N SER A 135 4.44 -13.93 9.15
CA SER A 135 5.84 -13.69 9.53
C SER A 135 5.95 -12.70 10.68
N LEU A 136 5.16 -11.62 10.63
CA LEU A 136 5.11 -10.60 11.69
C LEU A 136 4.53 -11.16 13.00
N GLU A 137 3.53 -12.04 12.94
CA GLU A 137 3.01 -12.77 14.11
C GLU A 137 4.07 -13.65 14.79
N GLN A 138 5.03 -14.16 14.02
CA GLN A 138 6.18 -14.92 14.53
C GLN A 138 7.31 -14.01 15.06
N GLY A 139 7.13 -12.68 15.06
CA GLY A 139 8.14 -11.72 15.48
C GLY A 139 9.27 -11.50 14.47
N LYS A 140 9.14 -12.00 13.24
CA LYS A 140 10.15 -11.82 12.17
C LYS A 140 10.17 -10.39 11.66
N LEU A 141 11.29 -10.01 11.06
CA LEU A 141 11.41 -8.75 10.32
C LEU A 141 11.04 -8.99 8.86
N VAL A 142 10.06 -8.24 8.36
CA VAL A 142 9.67 -8.29 6.94
C VAL A 142 10.25 -7.07 6.23
N ILE A 143 10.97 -7.30 5.14
CA ILE A 143 11.44 -6.26 4.23
C ILE A 143 10.64 -6.41 2.93
N SER A 144 10.05 -5.33 2.42
CA SER A 144 9.41 -5.32 1.11
C SER A 144 10.11 -4.37 0.14
N ASP A 145 10.37 -4.83 -1.08
CA ASP A 145 10.66 -3.98 -2.24
C ASP A 145 9.33 -3.53 -2.84
N ARG A 146 8.98 -2.25 -2.60
CA ARG A 146 7.67 -1.61 -2.77
C ARG A 146 6.59 -2.05 -1.78
N SER A 147 5.59 -1.20 -1.62
CA SER A 147 4.43 -1.37 -0.75
C SER A 147 3.24 -0.54 -1.28
N VAL A 148 2.24 -0.29 -0.44
CA VAL A 148 1.12 0.63 -0.76
C VAL A 148 1.58 2.02 -1.16
N PHE A 149 2.74 2.48 -0.68
CA PHE A 149 3.27 3.80 -1.01
C PHE A 149 3.70 3.91 -2.47
N ALA A 150 4.09 2.79 -3.12
CA ALA A 150 4.25 2.77 -4.57
C ALA A 150 2.94 3.13 -5.29
N SER A 151 1.79 2.65 -4.80
CA SER A 151 0.51 3.01 -5.41
C SER A 151 0.12 4.47 -5.18
N LEU A 152 0.38 4.99 -3.97
CA LEU A 152 0.16 6.40 -3.64
C LEU A 152 1.08 7.36 -4.42
N ALA A 153 2.21 6.86 -4.92
CA ALA A 153 3.12 7.62 -5.78
C ALA A 153 2.77 7.50 -7.26
N TYR A 154 2.68 6.28 -7.79
CA TYR A 154 2.51 6.06 -9.22
C TYR A 154 1.07 6.26 -9.69
N GLN A 155 0.09 5.61 -9.05
CA GLN A 155 -1.30 5.69 -9.52
C GLN A 155 -1.89 7.09 -9.31
N VAL A 156 -1.56 7.78 -8.21
CA VAL A 156 -2.01 9.17 -8.00
C VAL A 156 -1.46 10.13 -9.07
N VAL A 157 -0.19 9.98 -9.45
CA VAL A 157 0.39 10.78 -10.56
C VAL A 157 -0.24 10.44 -11.91
N ARG A 158 -0.80 9.23 -12.08
CA ARG A 158 -1.62 8.84 -13.24
C ARG A 158 -3.07 9.36 -13.18
N GLY A 159 -3.43 10.15 -12.17
CA GLY A 159 -4.74 10.77 -12.04
C GLY A 159 -5.75 9.99 -11.19
N VAL A 160 -5.32 8.91 -10.54
CA VAL A 160 -6.18 8.15 -9.61
C VAL A 160 -6.36 8.94 -8.32
N ASP A 161 -7.59 8.99 -7.83
CA ASP A 161 -7.91 9.64 -6.56
C ASP A 161 -7.19 8.95 -5.38
N GLU A 162 -6.55 9.74 -4.51
CA GLU A 162 -5.80 9.21 -3.38
C GLU A 162 -6.70 8.49 -2.36
N GLU A 163 -7.90 9.02 -2.09
CA GLU A 163 -8.83 8.38 -1.16
C GLU A 163 -9.27 7.02 -1.72
N PHE A 164 -9.43 6.89 -3.03
CA PHE A 164 -9.70 5.62 -3.68
C PHE A 164 -8.54 4.62 -3.49
N VAL A 165 -7.29 5.02 -3.72
CA VAL A 165 -6.11 4.16 -3.47
C VAL A 165 -6.06 3.68 -2.02
N LEU A 166 -6.28 4.58 -1.05
CA LEU A 166 -6.34 4.24 0.37
C LEU A 166 -7.52 3.32 0.69
N ALA A 167 -8.69 3.59 0.10
CA ALA A 167 -9.90 2.84 0.35
C ALA A 167 -9.76 1.38 -0.09
N VAL A 168 -9.21 1.10 -1.28
CA VAL A 168 -9.03 -0.29 -1.74
C VAL A 168 -7.95 -1.04 -0.96
N ASN A 169 -7.02 -0.31 -0.31
CA ASN A 169 -5.96 -0.85 0.54
C ASN A 169 -6.28 -0.82 2.05
N ARG A 170 -7.46 -0.39 2.48
CA ARG A 170 -7.84 -0.28 3.91
C ARG A 170 -7.65 -1.53 4.79
N SER A 171 -7.53 -2.71 4.19
CA SER A 171 -7.47 -4.00 4.90
C SER A 171 -6.06 -4.58 5.00
N ILE A 172 -5.03 -3.77 4.76
CA ILE A 172 -3.62 -4.16 4.84
C ILE A 172 -2.94 -3.51 6.06
N ARG A 173 -1.88 -4.14 6.58
CA ARG A 173 -0.93 -3.51 7.51
C ARG A 173 0.03 -2.62 6.71
N PHE A 174 0.18 -1.37 7.13
CA PHE A 174 1.16 -0.47 6.53
C PHE A 174 2.56 -0.79 7.05
N PRO A 175 3.63 -0.51 6.28
CA PRO A 175 4.99 -0.55 6.80
C PRO A 175 5.14 0.33 8.05
N ASP A 176 5.89 -0.18 9.02
CA ASP A 176 6.28 0.55 10.22
C ASP A 176 7.42 1.54 9.89
N LEU A 177 8.24 1.22 8.88
CA LEU A 177 9.26 2.08 8.32
C LEU A 177 9.25 2.03 6.80
N VAL A 178 9.33 3.18 6.17
CA VAL A 178 9.53 3.33 4.72
C VAL A 178 10.88 3.99 4.49
N ILE A 179 11.81 3.25 3.90
CA ILE A 179 13.06 3.79 3.40
C ILE A 179 12.79 4.34 2.00
N LEU A 180 12.72 5.65 1.86
CA LEU A 180 12.65 6.30 0.55
C LEU A 180 14.07 6.53 0.04
N LEU A 181 14.44 5.81 -1.01
CA LEU A 181 15.68 6.02 -1.75
C LEU A 181 15.47 7.14 -2.77
N ASP A 182 15.82 8.36 -2.38
CA ASP A 182 15.74 9.53 -3.26
C ASP A 182 16.93 9.58 -4.21
N LEU A 183 16.66 9.74 -5.51
CA LEU A 183 17.67 9.77 -6.55
C LEU A 183 17.22 10.77 -7.63
N PRO A 184 18.10 11.68 -8.10
CA PRO A 184 17.83 12.48 -9.28
C PRO A 184 17.42 11.61 -10.48
N VAL A 185 16.45 12.08 -11.28
CA VAL A 185 15.85 11.30 -12.37
C VAL A 185 16.89 10.97 -13.44
N GLU A 186 17.81 11.89 -13.72
CA GLU A 186 18.89 11.72 -14.69
C GLU A 186 19.84 10.59 -14.28
N GLU A 187 20.13 10.46 -12.98
CA GLU A 187 20.94 9.39 -12.41
C GLU A 187 20.21 8.05 -12.49
N ALA A 188 18.92 8.03 -12.13
CA ALA A 188 18.06 6.86 -12.24
C ALA A 188 18.04 6.30 -13.68
N LEU A 189 17.84 7.19 -14.66
CA LEU A 189 17.84 6.81 -16.08
C LEU A 189 19.20 6.29 -16.55
N ARG A 190 20.30 6.90 -16.11
CA ARG A 190 21.65 6.41 -16.43
C ARG A 190 21.85 4.98 -15.94
N ARG A 191 21.42 4.68 -14.71
CA ARG A 191 21.47 3.33 -14.11
C ARG A 191 20.58 2.33 -14.85
N LEU A 192 19.38 2.73 -15.28
CA LEU A 192 18.48 1.88 -16.05
C LEU A 192 19.01 1.58 -17.45
N SER A 193 19.58 2.60 -18.11
CA SER A 193 20.23 2.47 -19.42
C SER A 193 21.39 1.48 -19.37
N ALA A 194 22.25 1.56 -18.35
CA ALA A 194 23.37 0.65 -18.16
C ALA A 194 22.93 -0.83 -17.98
N ARG A 195 21.70 -1.08 -17.52
CA ARG A 195 21.12 -2.42 -17.34
C ARG A 195 20.32 -2.92 -18.54
N GLY A 196 20.18 -2.13 -19.61
CA GLY A 196 19.32 -2.48 -20.74
C GLY A 196 17.82 -2.53 -20.38
N GLN A 197 17.42 -1.85 -19.29
CA GLN A 197 16.06 -1.85 -18.75
C GLN A 197 15.31 -0.55 -19.03
N LEU A 198 15.70 0.19 -20.07
CA LEU A 198 14.90 1.29 -20.58
C LEU A 198 13.62 0.72 -21.20
N SER A 199 12.55 0.64 -20.39
CA SER A 199 11.21 0.53 -20.95
C SER A 199 10.91 1.85 -21.69
N ARG A 200 10.21 1.74 -22.82
CA ARG A 200 9.75 2.87 -23.64
C ARG A 200 9.28 4.02 -22.74
N PHE A 201 10.06 5.11 -22.73
CA PHE A 201 9.70 6.48 -22.37
C PHE A 201 8.46 6.57 -21.46
N GLU A 202 8.60 6.22 -20.18
CA GLU A 202 7.91 7.08 -19.22
C GLU A 202 8.51 8.47 -19.42
N GLU A 203 7.67 9.45 -19.78
CA GLU A 203 8.15 10.81 -20.01
C GLU A 203 8.96 11.25 -18.79
N LEU A 204 10.13 11.88 -18.99
CA LEU A 204 10.95 12.42 -17.90
C LEU A 204 10.10 13.13 -16.84
N GLY A 205 9.14 13.94 -17.29
CA GLY A 205 8.20 14.65 -16.44
C GLY A 205 7.29 13.73 -15.61
N PHE A 206 6.94 12.54 -16.08
CA PHE A 206 6.20 11.56 -15.27
C PHE A 206 7.06 11.06 -14.09
N ILE A 207 8.31 10.66 -14.35
CA ILE A 207 9.21 10.16 -13.29
C ILE A 207 9.53 11.28 -12.28
N GLU A 208 9.70 12.51 -12.76
CA GLU A 208 9.85 13.70 -11.89
C GLU A 208 8.63 13.91 -10.99
N ARG A 209 7.42 13.81 -11.54
CA ARG A 209 6.18 13.90 -10.74
C ARG A 209 6.07 12.77 -9.73
N VAL A 210 6.45 11.54 -10.09
CA VAL A 210 6.48 10.40 -9.15
C VAL A 210 7.50 10.63 -8.04
N ARG A 211 8.70 11.13 -8.35
CA ARG A 211 9.71 11.49 -7.35
C ARG A 211 9.18 12.58 -6.40
N ALA A 212 8.63 13.65 -6.94
CA ALA A 212 8.03 14.74 -6.16
C ALA A 212 6.93 14.20 -5.23
N ARG A 213 6.07 13.32 -5.76
CA ARG A 213 5.02 12.69 -4.98
C ARG A 213 5.54 11.83 -3.83
N TYR A 214 6.63 11.09 -4.03
CA TYR A 214 7.26 10.36 -2.91
C TYR A 214 7.79 11.30 -1.82
N LEU A 215 8.34 12.46 -2.18
CA LEU A 215 8.82 13.44 -1.21
C LEU A 215 7.65 14.05 -0.41
N GLU A 216 6.53 14.36 -1.08
CA GLU A 216 5.29 14.79 -0.41
C GLU A 216 4.75 13.72 0.56
N LEU A 217 4.76 12.45 0.15
CA LEU A 217 4.38 11.34 1.03
C LEU A 217 5.33 11.25 2.24
N ALA A 218 6.62 11.50 2.06
CA ALA A 218 7.57 11.52 3.16
C ALA A 218 7.31 12.66 4.16
N GLU A 219 6.82 13.82 3.69
CA GLU A 219 6.40 14.94 4.54
C GLU A 219 5.07 14.67 5.26
N THR A 220 4.14 13.99 4.58
CA THR A 220 2.82 13.64 5.11
C THR A 220 2.94 12.55 6.18
N TYR A 221 3.74 11.52 5.91
CA TYR A 221 3.98 10.37 6.78
C TYR A 221 5.38 10.43 7.41
N ARG A 222 5.76 11.59 7.97
CA ARG A 222 7.08 11.85 8.61
C ARG A 222 7.43 10.86 9.72
N ASP A 223 6.42 10.28 10.35
CA ASP A 223 6.54 9.24 11.37
C ASP A 223 6.77 7.83 10.78
N ARG A 224 6.80 7.67 9.46
CA ARG A 224 7.07 6.39 8.81
C ARG A 224 8.21 6.47 7.82
N PHE A 225 8.43 7.63 7.20
CA PHE A 225 9.44 7.78 6.17
C PHE A 225 10.81 8.13 6.74
N ALA A 226 11.83 7.50 6.17
CA ALA A 226 13.22 7.90 6.28
C ALA A 226 13.77 8.09 4.86
N VAL A 227 14.01 9.35 4.49
CA VAL A 227 14.60 9.71 3.20
C VAL A 227 16.11 9.47 3.25
N VAL A 228 16.63 8.76 2.25
CA VAL A 228 18.04 8.44 2.10
C VAL A 228 18.46 8.82 0.68
N ASP A 229 19.51 9.65 0.58
CA ASP A 229 20.14 10.01 -0.70
C ASP A 229 20.81 8.78 -1.32
N ALA A 230 20.23 8.27 -2.41
CA ALA A 230 20.68 7.09 -3.12
C ALA A 230 21.70 7.39 -4.24
N SER A 231 22.13 8.66 -4.37
CA SER A 231 23.23 9.06 -5.27
C SER A 231 24.61 8.73 -4.71
N GLN A 232 24.70 8.51 -3.39
CA GLN A 232 25.91 8.12 -2.68
C GLN A 232 26.37 6.70 -3.03
N PRO A 233 27.63 6.33 -2.74
CA PRO A 233 28.11 4.95 -2.85
C PRO A 233 27.24 3.96 -2.06
N VAL A 234 27.17 2.71 -2.53
CA VAL A 234 26.28 1.67 -1.98
C VAL A 234 26.49 1.46 -0.48
N GLU A 235 27.73 1.51 -0.02
CA GLU A 235 28.14 1.35 1.37
C GLU A 235 27.61 2.50 2.24
N GLU A 236 27.66 3.74 1.75
CA GLU A 236 27.16 4.93 2.43
C GLU A 236 25.63 4.89 2.56
N VAL A 237 24.94 4.55 1.46
CA VAL A 237 23.48 4.38 1.46
C VAL A 237 23.08 3.30 2.46
N HIS A 238 23.76 2.15 2.42
CA HIS A 238 23.47 1.06 3.35
C HIS A 238 23.70 1.47 4.81
N ARG A 239 24.81 2.16 5.12
CA ARG A 239 25.09 2.68 6.46
C ARG A 239 23.95 3.57 6.96
N ARG A 240 23.48 4.51 6.13
CA ARG A 240 22.36 5.40 6.47
C ARG A 240 21.06 4.64 6.69
N VAL A 241 20.76 3.64 5.87
CA VAL A 241 19.58 2.77 6.04
C VAL A 241 19.63 2.08 7.41
N VAL A 242 20.77 1.51 7.78
CA VAL A 242 20.95 0.84 9.09
C VAL A 242 20.81 1.85 10.23
N GLU A 243 21.43 3.03 10.14
CA GLU A 243 21.28 4.10 11.14
C GLU A 243 19.81 4.48 11.37
N ARG A 244 19.04 4.69 10.30
CA ARG A 244 17.62 5.04 10.38
C ARG A 244 16.79 3.94 11.03
N LEU A 245 17.06 2.68 10.67
CA LEU A 245 16.39 1.53 11.25
C LEU A 245 16.68 1.41 12.76
N ARG A 246 17.95 1.54 13.16
CA ARG A 246 18.38 1.46 14.56
C ARG A 246 17.82 2.59 15.42
N ALA A 247 17.87 3.84 14.91
CA ALA A 247 17.38 5.01 15.63
C ALA A 247 15.89 4.88 16.01
N ARG A 248 15.10 4.18 15.18
CA ARG A 248 13.66 4.05 15.36
C ARG A 248 13.23 2.78 16.12
N TYR A 249 13.97 1.68 15.97
CA TYR A 249 13.56 0.36 16.49
C TYR A 249 14.59 -0.31 17.41
N GLY A 250 15.65 0.40 17.83
CA GLY A 250 16.57 -0.09 18.85
C GLY A 250 17.33 -1.37 18.47
N ILE A 251 17.50 -1.64 17.17
CA ILE A 251 18.31 -2.75 16.68
C ILE A 251 19.76 -2.53 17.16
N PRO A 252 20.34 -3.41 17.99
CA PRO A 252 21.66 -3.18 18.57
C PRO A 252 22.74 -3.06 17.51
N ALA A 253 23.70 -2.15 17.76
CA ALA A 253 24.99 -2.22 17.11
C ALA A 253 25.80 -3.35 17.75
N LYS A 254 26.18 -4.35 16.97
CA LYS A 254 27.32 -5.20 17.33
C LYS A 254 28.53 -4.70 16.55
#